data_AF-A0A358MDX1-F1
#
_entry.id   AF-A0A358MDX1-F1
#
_cell.length_a   1.000
_cell.length_b   1.000
_cell.length_c   1.000
_cell.angle_alpha   90.00
_cell.angle_beta   90.00
_cell.angle_gamma   90.00
#
_symmetry.space_group_name_H-M   'P 1'
#
loop_
_entity.id
_entity.type
_entity.pdbx_description
1 polymer ?
#
loop_
_entity_poly.entity_id
_entity_poly.type
_entity_poly.pdbx_seq_one_letter_code
_entity_poly.pdbx_strand_id
1 'polypeptide(L)'
;MRLDEKMNMTTIKHHLTDALLMGYAAGTLPEAFSLVVATHLSMCDECRAQAASFDAVGGAVLEGGETVSMDAGSLAATLARIQGVTPEAAPKAPHAKARKAGDLPKPLLDYIGGDLDAVRWRPVGMGVRQAILTTAKGATARLLYIPAGT
;
A
#
# COMPACT_ATOMS: atom_id res chain seq x y z
N MET A 1 17.19 -3.57 -38.40
CA MET A 1 15.79 -3.86 -38.03
C MET A 1 15.57 -3.21 -36.67
N ARG A 2 14.65 -2.24 -36.62
CA ARG A 2 14.61 -1.10 -35.67
C ARG A 2 14.59 -1.52 -34.20
N LEU A 3 15.45 -0.91 -33.40
CA LEU A 3 15.51 -0.98 -31.93
C LEU A 3 14.85 0.26 -31.31
N ASP A 4 13.79 0.79 -31.91
CA ASP A 4 13.22 2.08 -31.47
C ASP A 4 11.69 2.03 -31.52
N GLU A 5 11.04 1.32 -30.60
CA GLU A 5 9.60 1.48 -30.40
C GLU A 5 9.16 1.26 -28.94
N LYS A 6 9.27 2.36 -28.17
CA LYS A 6 8.44 2.74 -27.01
C LYS A 6 8.46 1.84 -25.78
N MET A 7 9.46 2.05 -24.93
CA MET A 7 9.29 1.92 -23.48
C MET A 7 9.99 3.10 -22.79
N ASN A 8 9.37 4.28 -22.84
CA ASN A 8 9.72 5.38 -21.95
C ASN A 8 9.29 5.01 -20.53
N MET A 9 9.99 4.06 -19.90
CA MET A 9 9.98 3.91 -18.45
C MET A 9 10.71 5.13 -17.90
N THR A 10 9.97 6.09 -17.38
CA THR A 10 10.50 7.17 -16.56
C THR A 10 11.32 6.54 -15.44
N THR A 11 12.65 6.57 -15.57
CA THR A 11 13.58 6.06 -14.55
C THR A 11 13.37 6.84 -13.26
N ILE A 12 12.93 6.16 -12.20
CA ILE A 12 12.84 6.74 -10.86
C ILE A 12 14.28 6.98 -10.38
N LYS A 13 14.59 8.23 -10.02
CA LYS A 13 15.91 8.64 -9.49
C LYS A 13 15.88 8.98 -8.00
N HIS A 14 14.69 9.05 -7.42
CA HIS A 14 14.46 9.40 -6.02
C HIS A 14 13.79 8.22 -5.33
N HIS A 15 14.54 7.58 -4.45
CA HIS A 15 14.15 6.39 -3.72
C HIS A 15 13.80 6.73 -2.28
N LEU A 16 13.05 5.83 -1.63
CA LEU A 16 12.79 5.93 -0.20
C LEU A 16 14.09 5.67 0.58
N THR A 17 14.22 6.34 1.73
CA THR A 17 15.34 6.09 2.63
C THR A 17 15.21 4.73 3.30
N ASP A 18 16.33 4.12 3.66
CA ASP A 18 16.34 2.86 4.41
C ASP A 18 15.54 2.94 5.71
N ALA A 19 15.56 4.10 6.39
CA ALA A 19 14.78 4.31 7.62
C ALA A 19 13.26 4.20 7.39
N LEU A 20 12.75 4.73 6.26
CA LEU A 20 11.33 4.59 5.91
C LEU A 20 10.99 3.17 5.50
N LEU A 21 11.87 2.51 4.73
CA LEU A 21 11.66 1.13 4.31
C LEU A 21 11.69 0.16 5.51
N MET A 22 12.64 0.34 6.43
CA MET A 22 12.72 -0.43 7.68
C MET A 22 11.50 -0.16 8.57
N GLY A 23 11.09 1.10 8.74
CA GLY A 23 9.89 1.43 9.51
C GLY A 23 8.62 0.81 8.93
N TYR A 24 8.53 0.74 7.59
CA TYR A 24 7.44 0.07 6.89
C TYR A 24 7.47 -1.45 7.11
N ALA A 25 8.61 -2.10 6.92
CA ALA A 25 8.79 -3.54 7.14
C ALA A 25 8.48 -3.94 8.60
N ALA A 26 8.92 -3.12 9.56
CA ALA A 26 8.65 -3.32 10.98
C ALA A 26 7.20 -2.98 11.39
N GLY A 27 6.38 -2.41 10.50
CA GLY A 27 4.99 -2.02 10.81
C GLY A 27 4.86 -0.87 11.82
N THR A 28 5.88 -0.02 11.96
CA THR A 28 5.92 1.05 12.98
C THR A 28 5.53 2.43 12.45
N LEU A 29 5.39 2.59 11.13
CA LEU A 29 5.00 3.86 10.52
C LEU A 29 3.51 4.18 10.74
N PRO A 30 3.16 5.47 10.93
CA PRO A 30 1.77 5.90 10.85
C PRO A 30 1.17 5.56 9.48
N GLU A 31 -0.14 5.24 9.45
CA GLU A 31 -0.82 4.77 8.24
C GLU A 31 -0.61 5.68 7.02
N ALA A 32 -0.62 7.00 7.21
CA ALA A 32 -0.37 7.96 6.13
C ALA A 32 1.01 7.80 5.47
N PHE A 33 2.05 7.47 6.25
CA PHE A 33 3.39 7.19 5.72
C PHE A 33 3.43 5.82 5.05
N SER A 34 2.82 4.80 5.67
CA SER A 34 2.72 3.46 5.08
C SER A 34 2.04 3.48 3.72
N LEU A 35 1.00 4.31 3.55
CA LEU A 35 0.34 4.53 2.26
C LEU A 35 1.31 5.08 1.20
N VAL A 36 2.09 6.10 1.53
CA VAL A 36 3.07 6.69 0.60
C VAL A 36 4.15 5.68 0.22
N VAL A 37 4.67 4.94 1.22
CA VAL A 37 5.68 3.89 0.99
C VAL A 37 5.12 2.81 0.08
N ALA A 38 3.97 2.22 0.43
CA ALA A 38 3.34 1.17 -0.37
C ALA A 38 3.06 1.62 -1.82
N THR A 39 2.59 2.85 -1.99
CA THR A 39 2.36 3.47 -3.31
C THR A 39 3.66 3.49 -4.13
N HIS A 40 4.76 3.95 -3.54
CA HIS A 40 6.07 3.96 -4.22
C HIS A 40 6.59 2.55 -4.51
N LEU A 41 6.50 1.62 -3.55
CA LEU A 41 6.89 0.21 -3.75
C LEU A 41 6.14 -0.43 -4.91
N SER A 42 4.87 -0.07 -5.13
CA SER A 42 4.10 -0.59 -6.26
C SER A 42 4.61 -0.13 -7.63
N MET A 43 5.39 0.95 -7.68
CA MET A 43 5.93 1.57 -8.90
C MET A 43 7.46 1.42 -9.05
N CYS A 44 8.18 1.06 -7.99
CA CYS A 44 9.65 1.04 -7.93
C CYS A 44 10.17 -0.34 -7.52
N ASP A 45 10.73 -1.09 -8.46
CA ASP A 45 11.24 -2.44 -8.18
C ASP A 45 12.50 -2.45 -7.31
N GLU A 46 13.33 -1.41 -7.37
CA GLU A 46 14.49 -1.24 -6.49
C GLU A 46 14.07 -1.12 -5.03
N CYS A 47 13.17 -0.18 -4.71
CA CYS A 47 12.66 -0.04 -3.35
C CYS A 47 11.86 -1.28 -2.90
N ARG A 48 11.17 -1.96 -3.84
CA ARG A 48 10.47 -3.22 -3.55
C ARG A 48 11.45 -4.33 -3.12
N ALA A 49 12.56 -4.48 -3.83
CA ALA A 49 13.59 -5.44 -3.49
C ALA A 49 14.24 -5.11 -2.13
N GLN A 50 14.53 -3.82 -1.89
CA GLN A 50 15.08 -3.37 -0.61
C GLN A 50 14.13 -3.63 0.56
N ALA A 51 12.83 -3.30 0.43
CA ALA A 51 11.82 -3.62 1.45
C ALA A 51 11.74 -5.12 1.74
N ALA A 52 11.74 -5.97 0.69
CA ALA A 52 11.71 -7.41 0.85
C ALA A 52 12.95 -7.96 1.60
N SER A 53 14.11 -7.31 1.47
CA SER A 53 15.29 -7.67 2.26
C SER A 53 15.10 -7.42 3.75
N PHE A 54 14.40 -6.36 4.13
CA PHE A 54 14.06 -6.07 5.53
C PHE A 54 12.96 -7.00 6.07
N ASP A 55 11.98 -7.34 5.24
CA ASP A 55 10.98 -8.37 5.59
C ASP A 55 11.65 -9.73 5.87
N ALA A 56 12.68 -10.10 5.08
CA ALA A 56 13.44 -11.34 5.31
C ALA A 56 14.18 -11.34 6.65
N VAL A 57 14.74 -10.19 7.08
CA VAL A 57 15.32 -10.04 8.42
C VAL A 57 14.25 -10.24 9.49
N GLY A 58 13.07 -9.64 9.33
CA GLY A 58 11.93 -9.85 10.24
C GLY A 58 11.51 -11.31 10.31
N GLY A 59 11.51 -12.02 9.18
CA GLY A 59 11.25 -13.46 9.11
C GLY A 59 12.26 -14.29 9.90
N ALA A 60 13.56 -13.97 9.80
CA ALA A 60 14.59 -14.64 10.59
C ALA A 60 14.43 -14.40 12.11
N VAL A 61 14.04 -13.19 12.51
CA VAL A 61 13.73 -12.87 13.92
C VAL A 61 12.51 -13.66 14.40
N LEU A 62 11.47 -13.78 13.56
CA LEU A 62 10.27 -14.55 13.90
C LEU A 62 10.58 -16.04 14.09
N GLU A 63 11.38 -16.64 13.20
CA GLU A 63 11.79 -18.05 13.27
C GLU A 63 12.63 -18.35 14.52
N GLY A 64 13.49 -17.40 14.94
CA GLY A 64 14.29 -17.51 16.14
C GLY A 64 13.57 -17.16 17.45
N GLY A 65 12.30 -16.74 17.39
CA GLY A 65 11.53 -16.31 18.54
C GLY A 65 11.03 -17.46 19.43
N GLU A 66 10.71 -17.16 20.68
CA GLU A 66 10.03 -18.11 21.56
C GLU A 66 8.63 -18.44 21.04
N THR A 67 8.28 -19.72 21.11
CA THR A 67 6.93 -20.16 20.75
C THR A 67 5.98 -20.00 21.94
N VAL A 68 4.74 -19.60 21.65
CA VAL A 68 3.67 -19.51 22.65
C VAL A 68 2.58 -20.50 22.27
N SER A 69 2.14 -21.31 23.23
CA SER A 69 1.09 -22.31 22.99
C SER A 69 -0.24 -21.62 22.68
N MET A 70 -0.90 -22.09 21.63
CA MET A 70 -2.26 -21.71 21.24
C MET A 70 -3.28 -22.67 21.85
N ASP A 71 -4.55 -22.26 21.94
CA ASP A 71 -5.63 -23.17 22.37
C ASP A 71 -5.75 -24.38 21.45
N ALA A 72 -6.03 -25.57 22.01
CA ALA A 72 -6.04 -26.85 21.30
C ALA A 72 -7.00 -26.89 20.09
N GLY A 73 -8.05 -26.05 20.08
CA GLY A 73 -9.01 -25.94 18.98
C GLY A 73 -8.63 -24.95 17.87
N SER A 74 -7.56 -24.16 18.04
CA SER A 74 -7.23 -23.02 17.15
C SER A 74 -6.99 -23.43 15.70
N LEU A 75 -6.29 -24.55 15.49
CA LEU A 75 -6.02 -25.08 14.15
C LEU A 75 -7.30 -25.51 13.45
N ALA A 76 -8.13 -26.32 14.12
CA ALA A 76 -9.39 -26.82 13.57
C ALA A 76 -10.36 -25.67 13.24
N ALA A 77 -10.49 -24.69 14.13
CA ALA A 77 -11.31 -23.50 13.92
C ALA A 77 -10.83 -22.67 12.70
N THR A 78 -9.52 -22.52 12.54
CA THR A 78 -8.92 -21.79 11.41
C THR A 78 -9.15 -22.53 10.09
N LEU A 79 -8.95 -23.86 10.06
CA LEU A 79 -9.20 -24.69 8.88
C LEU A 79 -10.67 -24.70 8.48
N ALA A 80 -11.59 -24.75 9.44
CA ALA A 80 -13.03 -24.66 9.18
C ALA A 80 -13.42 -23.33 8.52
N ARG A 81 -12.80 -22.21 8.93
CA ARG A 81 -12.99 -20.88 8.30
C ARG A 81 -12.46 -20.86 6.86
N ILE A 82 -11.28 -21.44 6.61
CA ILE A 82 -10.70 -21.53 5.27
C ILE A 82 -11.61 -22.34 4.32
N GLN A 83 -12.17 -23.44 4.82
CA GLN A 83 -13.07 -24.31 4.06
C GLN A 83 -14.49 -23.72 3.92
N GLY A 84 -14.80 -22.60 4.59
CA GLY A 84 -16.14 -21.99 4.57
C GLY A 84 -17.20 -22.80 5.32
N VAL A 85 -16.79 -23.66 6.26
CA VAL A 85 -17.66 -24.60 6.99
C VAL A 85 -18.26 -23.97 8.27
N THR A 86 -18.15 -22.66 8.46
CA THR A 86 -18.67 -21.96 9.65
C THR A 86 -20.16 -21.60 9.52
N PRO A 87 -20.98 -21.80 10.58
CA PRO A 87 -22.41 -21.42 10.60
C PRO A 87 -22.70 -19.91 10.53
N GLU A 88 -21.71 -19.05 10.64
CA GLU A 88 -21.88 -17.61 10.55
C GLU A 88 -20.74 -17.04 9.72
N ALA A 89 -21.02 -16.79 8.44
CA ALA A 89 -20.09 -16.10 7.57
C ALA A 89 -19.99 -14.65 8.09
N ALA A 90 -18.85 -14.30 8.70
CA ALA A 90 -18.47 -12.90 8.83
C ALA A 90 -18.62 -12.25 7.44
N PRO A 91 -19.16 -11.02 7.34
CA PRO A 91 -19.34 -10.36 6.06
C PRO A 91 -17.99 -10.39 5.35
N LYS A 92 -17.93 -11.12 4.22
CA LYS A 92 -16.74 -11.13 3.37
C LYS A 92 -16.41 -9.67 3.11
N ALA A 93 -15.27 -9.19 3.61
CA ALA A 93 -14.73 -7.92 3.16
C ALA A 93 -14.80 -7.99 1.63
N PRO A 94 -15.47 -7.03 0.96
CA PRO A 94 -15.70 -7.15 -0.46
C PRO A 94 -14.34 -7.36 -1.10
N HIS A 95 -14.14 -8.54 -1.71
CA HIS A 95 -12.96 -8.76 -2.55
C HIS A 95 -12.93 -7.54 -3.46
N ALA A 96 -11.92 -6.69 -3.29
CA ALA A 96 -11.81 -5.48 -4.08
C ALA A 96 -11.88 -5.94 -5.53
N LYS A 97 -13.01 -5.64 -6.20
CA LYS A 97 -13.21 -6.01 -7.60
C LYS A 97 -11.94 -5.63 -8.32
N ALA A 98 -11.40 -6.51 -9.16
CA ALA A 98 -10.21 -6.20 -9.95
C ALA A 98 -10.47 -4.87 -10.67
N ARG A 99 -9.90 -3.78 -10.14
CA ARG A 99 -10.12 -2.44 -10.67
C ARG A 99 -9.35 -2.41 -11.97
N LYS A 100 -9.97 -1.85 -13.01
CA LYS A 100 -9.26 -1.60 -14.28
C LYS A 100 -7.95 -0.89 -13.93
N ALA A 101 -6.86 -1.25 -14.58
CA ALA A 101 -5.60 -0.53 -14.46
C ALA A 101 -5.85 0.91 -14.93
N GLY A 102 -6.14 1.80 -13.97
CA GLY A 102 -6.12 3.24 -14.18
C GLY A 102 -4.68 3.74 -14.01
N ASP A 103 -4.48 5.04 -14.20
CA ASP A 103 -3.17 5.68 -14.11
C ASP A 103 -2.62 5.75 -12.67
N LEU A 104 -3.40 5.31 -11.68
CA LEU A 104 -3.07 5.40 -10.27
C LEU A 104 -2.56 4.08 -9.67
N PRO A 105 -1.56 4.13 -8.77
CA PRO A 105 -1.04 2.93 -8.13
C PRO A 105 -2.04 2.28 -7.19
N LYS A 106 -2.02 0.95 -7.12
CA LYS A 106 -3.02 0.15 -6.40
C LYS A 106 -3.25 0.56 -4.94
N PRO A 107 -2.21 0.79 -4.10
CA PRO A 107 -2.44 1.14 -2.70
C PRO A 107 -3.21 2.44 -2.52
N LEU A 108 -3.09 3.37 -3.47
CA LEU A 108 -3.77 4.66 -3.44
C LEU A 108 -5.25 4.55 -3.84
N LEU A 109 -5.59 3.67 -4.77
CA LEU A 109 -6.96 3.50 -5.27
C LEU A 109 -7.94 3.16 -4.12
N ASP A 110 -7.50 2.42 -3.11
CA ASP A 110 -8.35 2.03 -1.98
C ASP A 110 -8.75 3.22 -1.10
N TYR A 111 -7.93 4.28 -1.05
CA TYR A 111 -8.22 5.52 -0.31
C TYR A 111 -9.07 6.52 -1.09
N ILE A 112 -9.09 6.43 -2.42
CA ILE A 112 -9.86 7.33 -3.29
C ILE A 112 -11.27 6.80 -3.53
N GLY A 113 -11.47 5.47 -3.48
CA GLY A 113 -12.74 4.83 -3.79
C GLY A 113 -13.02 4.72 -5.30
N GLY A 114 -12.00 4.90 -6.14
CA GLY A 114 -12.11 4.93 -7.60
C GLY A 114 -10.86 5.53 -8.24
N ASP A 115 -11.04 6.17 -9.39
CA ASP A 115 -9.98 6.91 -10.10
C ASP A 115 -10.00 8.42 -9.74
N LEU A 116 -9.17 9.23 -10.39
CA LEU A 116 -9.04 10.68 -10.14
C LEU A 116 -10.37 11.45 -10.19
N ASP A 117 -11.33 11.02 -10.99
CA ASP A 117 -12.65 11.64 -11.09
C ASP A 117 -13.49 11.49 -9.81
N ALA A 118 -13.20 10.48 -8.99
CA ALA A 118 -13.87 10.26 -7.71
C ALA A 118 -13.30 11.14 -6.58
N VAL A 119 -12.18 11.82 -6.82
CA VAL A 119 -11.49 12.62 -5.81
C VAL A 119 -12.29 13.89 -5.48
N ARG A 120 -12.60 14.08 -4.20
CA ARG A 120 -13.30 15.27 -3.68
C ARG A 120 -12.32 16.44 -3.48
N TRP A 121 -11.99 17.12 -4.56
CA TRP A 121 -11.06 18.26 -4.56
C TRP A 121 -11.60 19.48 -3.78
N ARG A 122 -10.70 20.14 -3.05
CA ARG A 122 -10.94 21.43 -2.38
C ARG A 122 -9.86 22.44 -2.81
N PRO A 123 -10.23 23.69 -3.17
CA PRO A 123 -9.26 24.70 -3.56
C PRO A 123 -8.36 25.09 -2.38
N VAL A 124 -7.08 25.38 -2.68
CA VAL A 124 -6.08 25.89 -1.71
C VAL A 124 -5.60 27.29 -2.10
N GLY A 125 -5.76 27.69 -3.36
CA GLY A 125 -5.35 28.99 -3.90
C GLY A 125 -4.46 28.84 -5.13
N MET A 126 -4.33 29.88 -5.96
CA MET A 126 -3.46 29.90 -7.15
C MET A 126 -3.65 28.70 -8.10
N GLY A 127 -4.89 28.21 -8.24
CA GLY A 127 -5.21 27.02 -9.06
C GLY A 127 -4.86 25.67 -8.44
N VAL A 128 -4.19 25.63 -7.27
CA VAL A 128 -3.89 24.41 -6.52
C VAL A 128 -5.16 23.87 -5.85
N ARG A 129 -5.34 22.55 -5.92
CA ARG A 129 -6.43 21.82 -5.23
C ARG A 129 -5.85 20.70 -4.39
N GLN A 130 -6.52 20.35 -3.31
CA GLN A 130 -6.15 19.24 -2.44
C GLN A 130 -7.32 18.31 -2.14
N ALA A 131 -7.03 17.07 -1.79
CA ALA A 131 -7.99 16.15 -1.18
C ALA A 131 -7.30 15.41 -0.04
N ILE A 132 -7.87 15.48 1.17
CA ILE A 132 -7.33 14.79 2.34
C ILE A 132 -7.81 13.33 2.29
N LEU A 133 -6.88 12.39 2.41
CA LEU A 133 -7.19 10.97 2.48
C LEU A 133 -7.50 10.58 3.92
N THR A 134 -8.53 9.76 4.12
CA THR A 134 -8.89 9.28 5.46
C THR A 134 -7.88 8.22 5.90
N THR A 135 -7.08 8.56 6.91
CA THR A 135 -6.12 7.67 7.57
C THR A 135 -6.33 7.73 9.08
N ALA A 136 -5.78 6.77 9.82
CA ALA A 136 -5.68 6.79 11.27
C ALA A 136 -4.96 8.04 11.79
N LYS A 137 -5.16 8.32 13.08
CA LYS A 137 -4.51 9.44 13.77
C LYS A 137 -2.98 9.27 13.79
N GLY A 138 -2.25 10.38 13.86
CA GLY A 138 -0.78 10.41 13.98
C GLY A 138 -0.06 10.99 12.77
N ALA A 139 -0.69 11.01 11.59
CA ALA A 139 -0.21 11.70 10.40
C ALA A 139 -1.39 12.01 9.45
N THR A 140 -1.15 12.78 8.38
CA THR A 140 -2.18 13.12 7.39
C THR A 140 -1.63 12.93 5.99
N ALA A 141 -2.30 12.09 5.18
CA ALA A 141 -2.04 11.98 3.75
C ALA A 141 -2.99 12.89 2.96
N ARG A 142 -2.51 13.47 1.86
CA ARG A 142 -3.33 14.26 0.94
C ARG A 142 -2.84 14.13 -0.48
N LEU A 143 -3.78 14.19 -1.42
CA LEU A 143 -3.50 14.44 -2.83
C LEU A 143 -3.38 15.94 -3.06
N LEU A 144 -2.42 16.32 -3.90
CA LEU A 144 -2.25 17.68 -4.39
C LEU A 144 -2.37 17.69 -5.90
N TYR A 145 -3.22 18.55 -6.42
CA TYR A 145 -3.28 18.91 -7.82
C TYR A 145 -2.62 20.26 -7.99
N ILE A 146 -1.54 20.30 -8.76
CA ILE A 146 -0.74 21.50 -9.03
C ILE A 146 -0.82 21.75 -10.54
N PRO A 147 -1.41 22.87 -11.00
CA PRO A 147 -1.43 23.18 -12.42
C PRO A 147 -0.01 23.44 -12.93
N ALA A 148 0.21 23.19 -14.23
CA ALA A 148 1.48 23.54 -14.86
C ALA A 148 1.74 25.06 -14.69
N GLY A 149 3.01 25.42 -14.46
CA GLY A 149 3.43 26.82 -14.46
C GLY A 149 3.21 27.43 -15.84
N THR A 150 2.74 28.67 -15.88
CA THR A 150 2.71 29.52 -17.08
C THR A 150 4.09 29.98 -17.46
#